data_AF-A0A0E3QFV2-F1
#
_entry.id   AF-A0A0E3QFV2-F1
#
_cell.length_a   1.000
_cell.length_b   1.000
_cell.length_c   1.000
_cell.angle_alpha   90.00
_cell.angle_beta   90.00
_cell.angle_gamma   90.00
#
_symmetry.space_group_name_H-M   'P 1'
#
loop_
_entity.id
_entity.type
_entity.pdbx_description
1 polymer ?
#
loop_
_entity_poly.entity_id
_entity_poly.type
_entity_poly.pdbx_seq_one_letter_code
_entity_poly.pdbx_strand_id
1 'polypeptide(L)'
;MTENIDEAGIRVLVEEELISAVVEKHRRFLEEYKNEFGELDSRLSQVEENVKNVKNFRIQMEERKEVLKEKRQQFYHQTEALLEKEIFPKLDPITANKLKEEFKRIKGQIEPEEEQRLKDSFMEKLRETIQAAGPGENVLSLVGSRMDEARNSNLEFKEIIKSEKQLAEDDGSKGEDISKGKSQHKWLSTKIKNHEEALNYWEKLKI
;
A
#
# COMPACT_ATOMS: atom_id res chain seq x y z
N MET A 1 10.13 -61.98 34.11
CA MET A 1 10.58 -60.62 33.76
C MET A 1 11.91 -60.40 34.46
N THR A 2 13.01 -60.58 33.74
CA THR A 2 14.37 -60.29 34.21
C THR A 2 14.68 -58.85 33.82
N GLU A 3 14.83 -57.97 34.81
CA GLU A 3 15.32 -56.61 34.59
C GLU A 3 16.78 -56.67 34.15
N ASN A 4 17.05 -56.32 32.89
CA ASN A 4 18.42 -56.15 32.37
C ASN A 4 18.93 -54.76 32.75
N ILE A 5 19.34 -54.62 34.01
CA ILE A 5 20.00 -53.42 34.53
C ILE A 5 21.47 -53.77 34.74
N ASP A 6 22.38 -53.03 34.12
CA ASP A 6 23.82 -53.21 34.35
C ASP A 6 24.28 -52.62 35.70
N GLU A 7 25.51 -52.91 36.12
CA GLU A 7 26.09 -52.42 37.38
C GLU A 7 26.18 -50.87 37.49
N ALA A 8 25.98 -50.14 36.39
CA ALA A 8 25.92 -48.68 36.34
C ALA A 8 24.49 -48.12 36.40
N GLY A 9 23.46 -48.97 36.53
CA GLY A 9 22.06 -48.56 36.62
C GLY A 9 21.41 -48.29 35.25
N ILE A 10 22.01 -48.75 34.15
CA ILE A 10 21.48 -48.54 32.80
C ILE A 10 20.51 -49.67 32.46
N ARG A 11 19.23 -49.32 32.22
CA ARG A 11 18.22 -50.26 31.73
C ARG A 11 18.37 -50.45 30.23
N VAL A 12 18.70 -51.66 29.80
CA VAL A 12 18.74 -52.05 28.40
C VAL A 12 17.33 -52.47 27.96
N LEU A 13 16.74 -51.74 27.02
CA LEU A 13 15.42 -52.06 26.46
C LEU A 13 15.52 -53.29 25.56
N VAL A 14 14.48 -54.14 25.59
CA VAL A 14 14.32 -55.21 24.59
C VAL A 14 13.92 -54.61 23.24
N GLU A 15 14.14 -55.37 22.15
CA GLU A 15 13.91 -54.90 20.78
C GLU A 15 12.51 -54.31 20.56
N GLU A 16 11.47 -54.95 21.09
CA GLU A 16 10.07 -54.48 21.02
C GLU A 16 9.85 -53.14 21.74
N GLU A 17 10.47 -52.95 22.90
CA GLU A 17 10.42 -51.71 23.67
C GLU A 17 11.18 -50.58 22.94
N LEU A 18 12.31 -50.92 22.31
CA LEU A 18 13.10 -49.98 21.53
C LEU A 18 12.35 -49.53 20.27
N ILE A 19 11.77 -50.46 19.51
CA ILE A 19 10.96 -50.15 18.31
C ILE A 19 9.77 -49.27 18.71
N SER A 20 9.08 -49.59 19.81
CA SER A 20 7.97 -48.78 20.31
C SER A 20 8.40 -47.36 20.69
N ALA A 21 9.55 -47.19 21.35
CA ALA A 21 10.08 -45.87 21.71
C ALA A 21 10.50 -45.06 20.47
N VAL A 22 11.05 -45.71 19.44
CA VAL A 22 11.42 -45.07 18.17
C VAL A 22 10.18 -44.60 17.40
N VAL A 23 9.14 -45.43 17.31
CA VAL A 23 7.85 -45.06 16.71
C VAL A 23 7.26 -43.82 17.40
N GLU A 24 7.23 -43.82 18.74
CA GLU A 24 6.69 -42.70 19.51
C GLU A 24 7.51 -41.41 19.30
N LYS A 25 8.83 -41.52 19.25
CA LYS A 25 9.72 -40.40 18.92
C LYS A 25 9.42 -39.81 17.53
N HIS A 26 9.22 -40.66 16.52
CA HIS A 26 8.88 -40.19 15.17
C HIS A 26 7.51 -39.51 15.13
N ARG A 27 6.50 -40.04 15.86
CA ARG A 27 5.17 -39.40 15.97
C ARG A 27 5.24 -38.02 16.61
N ARG A 28 5.95 -37.89 17.75
CA ARG A 28 6.14 -36.61 18.42
C ARG A 28 6.79 -35.58 17.50
N PHE A 29 7.87 -35.94 16.82
CA PHE A 29 8.52 -35.02 15.88
C PHE A 29 7.63 -34.65 14.68
N LEU A 30 6.81 -35.59 14.19
CA LEU A 30 5.84 -35.27 13.14
C LEU A 30 4.80 -34.27 13.61
N GLU A 31 4.28 -34.42 14.82
CA GLU A 31 3.33 -33.47 15.39
C GLU A 31 3.96 -32.08 15.53
N GLU A 32 5.15 -31.99 16.14
CA GLU A 32 5.90 -30.73 16.28
C GLU A 32 6.16 -30.05 14.93
N TYR A 33 6.71 -30.79 13.96
CA TYR A 33 7.02 -30.22 12.65
C TYR A 33 5.78 -29.86 11.84
N LYS A 34 4.69 -30.62 11.93
CA LYS A 34 3.43 -30.30 11.24
C LYS A 34 2.79 -29.03 11.80
N ASN A 35 2.82 -28.86 13.12
CA ASN A 35 2.33 -27.64 13.77
C ASN A 35 3.16 -26.42 13.34
N GLU A 36 4.49 -26.49 13.45
CA GLU A 36 5.39 -25.41 13.01
C GLU A 36 5.22 -25.09 11.52
N PHE A 37 5.07 -26.13 10.68
CA PHE A 37 4.85 -25.96 9.25
C PHE A 37 3.54 -25.24 8.96
N GLY A 38 2.44 -25.61 9.61
CA GLY A 38 1.13 -24.96 9.44
C GLY A 38 1.13 -23.50 9.85
N GLU A 39 1.75 -23.18 10.99
CA GLU A 39 1.91 -21.79 11.45
C GLU A 39 2.75 -20.97 10.46
N LEU A 40 3.86 -21.54 9.99
CA LEU A 40 4.74 -20.87 9.04
C LEU A 40 4.07 -20.66 7.68
N ASP A 41 3.33 -21.64 7.17
CA ASP A 41 2.60 -21.57 5.91
C ASP A 41 1.50 -20.49 5.96
N SER A 42 0.74 -20.43 7.06
CA SER A 42 -0.25 -19.36 7.28
C SER A 42 0.42 -17.99 7.31
N ARG A 43 1.55 -17.85 8.02
CA ARG A 43 2.28 -16.58 8.09
C ARG A 43 2.83 -16.15 6.74
N LEU A 44 3.43 -17.08 5.99
CA LEU A 44 3.95 -16.81 4.65
C LEU A 44 2.83 -16.38 3.70
N SER A 45 1.71 -17.09 3.71
CA SER A 45 0.53 -16.76 2.89
C SER A 45 0.01 -15.35 3.19
N GLN A 46 -0.10 -14.99 4.47
CA GLN A 46 -0.51 -13.64 4.88
C GLN A 46 0.47 -12.57 4.40
N VAL A 47 1.78 -12.81 4.51
CA VAL A 47 2.80 -11.86 4.04
C VAL A 47 2.76 -11.73 2.52
N GLU A 48 2.62 -12.82 1.78
CA GLU A 48 2.51 -12.78 0.31
C GLU A 48 1.25 -12.03 -0.15
N GLU A 49 0.12 -12.24 0.52
CA GLU A 49 -1.11 -11.49 0.27
C GLU A 49 -0.92 -9.99 0.57
N ASN A 50 -0.31 -9.64 1.69
CA ASN A 50 0.01 -8.25 2.02
C ASN A 50 0.91 -7.59 0.98
N VAL A 51 1.95 -8.28 0.50
CA VAL A 51 2.82 -7.78 -0.57
C VAL A 51 2.04 -7.53 -1.86
N LYS A 52 1.14 -8.46 -2.23
CA LYS A 52 0.27 -8.31 -3.40
C LYS A 52 -0.68 -7.12 -3.24
N ASN A 53 -1.27 -6.95 -2.06
CA ASN A 53 -2.18 -5.84 -1.76
C ASN A 53 -1.46 -4.50 -1.81
N VAL A 54 -0.25 -4.39 -1.24
CA VAL A 54 0.58 -3.18 -1.33
C VAL A 54 0.94 -2.87 -2.79
N LYS A 55 1.31 -3.88 -3.58
CA LYS A 55 1.59 -3.69 -5.01
C LYS A 55 0.37 -3.17 -5.78
N ASN A 56 -0.80 -3.77 -5.56
CA ASN A 56 -2.05 -3.34 -6.19
C ASN A 56 -2.42 -1.92 -5.76
N PHE A 57 -2.26 -1.60 -4.47
CA PHE A 57 -2.47 -0.27 -3.94
C PHE A 57 -1.57 0.76 -4.62
N ARG A 58 -0.27 0.46 -4.81
CA ARG A 58 0.66 1.34 -5.54
C ARG A 58 0.21 1.60 -6.98
N ILE A 59 -0.25 0.57 -7.69
CA ILE A 59 -0.77 0.72 -9.06
C ILE A 59 -1.99 1.65 -9.07
N GLN A 60 -2.95 1.43 -8.17
CA GLN A 60 -4.14 2.26 -8.04
C GLN A 60 -3.80 3.72 -7.69
N MET A 61 -2.82 3.94 -6.81
CA MET A 61 -2.36 5.28 -6.45
C MET A 61 -1.69 5.98 -7.63
N GLU A 62 -0.91 5.27 -8.46
CA GLU A 62 -0.32 5.83 -9.67
C GLU A 62 -1.38 6.25 -10.70
N GLU A 63 -2.35 5.37 -10.96
CA GLU A 63 -3.50 5.69 -11.81
C GLU A 63 -4.28 6.90 -11.28
N ARG A 64 -4.50 6.94 -9.95
CA ARG A 64 -5.21 8.05 -9.32
C ARG A 64 -4.42 9.37 -9.43
N LYS A 65 -3.10 9.35 -9.28
CA LYS A 65 -2.23 10.52 -9.44
C LYS A 65 -2.36 11.13 -10.84
N GLU A 66 -2.36 10.31 -11.88
CA GLU A 66 -2.52 10.79 -13.26
C GLU A 66 -3.91 11.40 -13.48
N VAL A 67 -4.98 10.74 -13.00
CA VAL A 67 -6.34 11.29 -13.04
C VAL A 67 -6.44 12.63 -12.33
N LEU A 68 -5.80 12.80 -11.17
CA LEU A 68 -5.83 14.05 -10.41
C LEU A 68 -5.08 15.18 -11.10
N LYS A 69 -3.92 14.89 -11.72
CA LYS A 69 -3.19 15.88 -12.54
C LYS A 69 -4.05 16.35 -13.70
N GLU A 70 -4.67 15.42 -14.42
CA GLU A 70 -5.54 15.74 -15.55
C GLU A 70 -6.77 16.55 -15.12
N LYS A 71 -7.46 16.12 -14.05
CA LYS A 71 -8.60 16.85 -13.49
C LYS A 71 -8.24 18.29 -13.14
N ARG A 72 -7.13 18.49 -12.43
CA ARG A 72 -6.63 19.83 -12.10
C ARG A 72 -6.44 20.68 -13.35
N GLN A 73 -5.78 20.14 -14.38
CA GLN A 73 -5.57 20.84 -15.65
C GLN A 73 -6.90 21.17 -16.35
N GLN A 74 -7.84 20.23 -16.39
CA GLN A 74 -9.15 20.43 -17.00
C GLN A 74 -9.94 21.53 -16.30
N PHE A 75 -9.98 21.57 -14.96
CA PHE A 75 -10.69 22.61 -14.23
C PHE A 75 -10.08 24.01 -14.44
N TYR A 76 -8.74 24.12 -14.47
CA TYR A 76 -8.10 25.38 -14.84
C TYR A 76 -8.38 25.78 -16.28
N HIS A 77 -8.39 24.83 -17.23
CA HIS A 77 -8.74 25.14 -18.61
C HIS A 77 -10.20 25.59 -18.77
N GLN A 78 -11.14 24.95 -18.07
CA GLN A 78 -12.55 25.37 -18.04
C GLN A 78 -12.70 26.78 -17.45
N THR A 79 -11.93 27.09 -16.41
CA THR A 79 -11.91 28.42 -15.79
C THR A 79 -11.36 29.46 -16.75
N GLU A 80 -10.25 29.17 -17.43
CA GLU A 80 -9.62 30.02 -18.44
C GLU A 80 -10.60 30.34 -19.57
N ALA A 81 -11.23 29.31 -20.14
CA ALA A 81 -12.21 29.46 -21.23
C ALA A 81 -13.43 30.29 -20.80
N LEU A 82 -13.89 30.11 -19.55
CA LEU A 82 -15.01 30.88 -19.01
C LEU A 82 -14.64 32.36 -18.85
N LEU A 83 -13.45 32.67 -18.34
CA LEU A 83 -12.95 34.03 -18.21
C LEU A 83 -12.74 34.70 -19.58
N GLU A 84 -12.18 33.97 -20.55
CA GLU A 84 -11.98 34.44 -21.92
C GLU A 84 -13.27 34.76 -22.65
N LYS A 85 -14.32 33.99 -22.40
CA LYS A 85 -15.62 34.18 -23.04
C LYS A 85 -16.44 35.28 -22.39
N GLU A 86 -16.52 35.28 -21.07
CA GLU A 86 -17.54 36.06 -20.35
C GLU A 86 -17.00 37.32 -19.66
N ILE A 87 -15.72 37.36 -19.31
CA ILE A 87 -15.12 38.43 -18.51
C ILE A 87 -14.16 39.29 -19.34
N PHE A 88 -13.09 38.71 -19.89
CA PHE A 88 -12.04 39.47 -20.58
C PHE A 88 -12.53 40.37 -21.74
N PRO A 89 -13.57 40.01 -22.52
CA PRO A 89 -14.08 40.88 -23.57
C PRO A 89 -14.76 42.17 -23.05
N LYS A 90 -15.15 42.19 -21.77
CA LYS A 90 -15.83 43.32 -21.11
C LYS A 90 -14.86 44.25 -20.37
N LEU A 91 -13.57 43.90 -20.35
CA LEU A 91 -12.53 44.63 -19.62
C LEU A 91 -11.64 45.41 -20.58
N ASP A 92 -11.00 46.45 -20.05
CA ASP A 92 -9.93 47.09 -20.80
C ASP A 92 -8.74 46.12 -20.97
N PRO A 93 -7.97 46.24 -22.07
CA PRO A 93 -6.88 45.31 -22.37
C PRO A 93 -5.80 45.21 -21.28
N ILE A 94 -5.55 46.29 -20.53
CA ILE A 94 -4.51 46.31 -19.50
C ILE A 94 -4.95 45.47 -18.30
N THR A 95 -6.17 45.68 -17.80
CA THR A 95 -6.75 44.90 -16.71
C THR A 95 -6.93 43.43 -17.10
N ALA A 96 -7.41 43.16 -18.31
CA ALA A 96 -7.56 41.79 -18.82
C ALA A 96 -6.21 41.04 -18.87
N ASN A 97 -5.16 41.68 -19.38
CA ASN A 97 -3.82 41.08 -19.43
C ASN A 97 -3.26 40.81 -18.04
N LYS A 98 -3.48 41.73 -17.08
CA LYS A 98 -3.05 41.53 -15.69
C LYS A 98 -3.72 40.30 -15.06
N LEU A 99 -5.03 40.16 -15.21
CA LEU A 99 -5.78 39.00 -14.70
C LEU A 99 -5.35 37.69 -15.37
N LYS A 100 -5.06 37.70 -16.68
CA LYS A 100 -4.52 36.54 -17.40
C LYS A 100 -3.18 36.08 -16.83
N GLU A 101 -2.26 37.00 -16.57
CA GLU A 101 -0.94 36.66 -16.01
C GLU A 101 -1.05 36.15 -14.56
N GLU A 102 -1.92 36.75 -13.75
CA GLU A 102 -2.19 36.24 -12.39
C GLU A 102 -2.81 34.84 -12.42
N PHE A 103 -3.74 34.58 -13.33
CA PHE A 103 -4.35 33.27 -13.51
C PHE A 103 -3.34 32.21 -13.99
N LYS A 104 -2.44 32.56 -14.93
CA LYS A 104 -1.33 31.68 -15.33
C LYS A 104 -0.43 31.33 -14.15
N ARG A 105 -0.16 32.30 -13.26
CA ARG A 105 0.63 32.05 -12.04
C ARG A 105 -0.04 31.04 -11.12
N ILE A 106 -1.36 31.10 -10.95
CA ILE A 106 -2.13 30.13 -10.16
C ILE A 106 -2.03 28.74 -10.79
N LYS A 107 -2.28 28.62 -12.09
CA LYS A 107 -2.22 27.35 -12.85
C LYS A 107 -0.86 26.66 -12.73
N GLY A 108 0.22 27.44 -12.71
CA GLY A 108 1.60 26.97 -12.55
C GLY A 108 2.02 26.64 -11.11
N GLN A 109 1.22 27.02 -10.10
CA GLN A 109 1.55 26.72 -8.71
C GLN A 109 1.20 25.27 -8.37
N ILE A 110 2.12 24.54 -7.74
CA ILE A 110 1.96 23.12 -7.39
C ILE A 110 1.75 22.97 -5.87
N GLU A 111 2.21 23.91 -5.05
CA GLU A 111 1.98 23.87 -3.60
C GLU A 111 0.56 24.35 -3.24
N PRO A 112 -0.29 23.52 -2.59
CA PRO A 112 -1.68 23.85 -2.31
C PRO A 112 -1.90 25.10 -1.46
N GLU A 113 -0.98 25.38 -0.52
CA GLU A 113 -1.06 26.54 0.37
C GLU A 113 -0.83 27.83 -0.41
N GLU A 114 0.18 27.84 -1.28
CA GLU A 114 0.46 29.01 -2.12
C GLU A 114 -0.58 29.14 -3.23
N GLU A 115 -1.06 28.03 -3.81
CA GLU A 115 -2.17 28.01 -4.77
C GLU A 115 -3.42 28.67 -4.17
N GLN A 116 -3.75 28.36 -2.92
CA GLN A 116 -4.88 28.96 -2.21
C GLN A 116 -4.70 30.46 -2.01
N ARG A 117 -3.52 30.92 -1.57
CA ARG A 117 -3.24 32.36 -1.39
C ARG A 117 -3.36 33.13 -2.70
N LEU A 118 -2.85 32.54 -3.79
CA LEU A 118 -2.94 33.12 -5.13
C LEU A 118 -4.39 33.16 -5.63
N LYS A 119 -5.15 32.08 -5.41
CA LYS A 119 -6.57 31.99 -5.73
C LYS A 119 -7.37 33.07 -5.01
N ASP A 120 -7.17 33.22 -3.70
CA ASP A 120 -7.93 34.17 -2.89
C ASP A 120 -7.68 35.61 -3.35
N SER A 121 -6.41 35.98 -3.59
CA SER A 121 -6.05 37.28 -4.14
C SER A 121 -6.64 37.52 -5.54
N PHE A 122 -6.64 36.49 -6.40
CA PHE A 122 -7.21 36.57 -7.74
C PHE A 122 -8.74 36.74 -7.69
N MET A 123 -9.42 35.98 -6.83
CA MET A 123 -10.88 36.03 -6.68
C MET A 123 -11.36 37.37 -6.11
N GLU A 124 -10.58 37.98 -5.23
CA GLU A 124 -10.86 39.33 -4.71
C GLU A 124 -10.79 40.37 -5.83
N LYS A 125 -9.70 40.39 -6.61
CA LYS A 125 -9.56 41.31 -7.76
C LYS A 125 -10.59 41.06 -8.85
N LEU A 126 -10.91 39.79 -9.12
CA LEU A 126 -11.93 39.43 -10.10
C LEU A 126 -13.31 39.94 -9.67
N ARG A 127 -13.63 39.87 -8.36
CA ARG A 127 -14.86 40.41 -7.79
C ARG A 127 -14.94 41.93 -7.95
N GLU A 128 -13.89 42.66 -7.58
CA GLU A 128 -13.81 44.13 -7.74
C GLU A 128 -14.03 44.53 -9.21
N THR A 129 -13.40 43.78 -10.11
CA THR A 129 -13.46 44.02 -11.56
C THR A 129 -14.86 43.77 -12.12
N ILE A 130 -15.52 42.69 -11.68
CA ILE A 130 -16.90 42.37 -12.10
C ILE A 130 -17.88 43.40 -11.57
N GLN A 131 -17.74 43.85 -10.31
CA GLN A 131 -18.59 44.89 -9.74
C GLN A 131 -18.50 46.21 -10.52
N ALA A 132 -17.33 46.54 -11.08
CA ALA A 132 -17.16 47.71 -11.92
C ALA A 132 -17.75 47.55 -13.35
N ALA A 133 -17.88 46.32 -13.86
CA ALA A 133 -18.21 46.03 -15.26
C ALA A 133 -19.66 45.51 -15.51
N GLY A 134 -20.44 45.19 -14.47
CA GLY A 134 -21.85 44.78 -14.59
C GLY A 134 -22.15 43.33 -14.14
N PRO A 135 -23.33 42.75 -14.47
CA PRO A 135 -23.79 41.49 -13.88
C PRO A 135 -22.94 40.29 -14.35
N GLY A 136 -21.99 39.89 -13.51
CA GLY A 136 -21.12 38.71 -13.68
C GLY A 136 -21.09 37.80 -12.46
N GLU A 137 -21.99 37.97 -11.49
CA GLU A 137 -22.00 37.23 -10.22
C GLU A 137 -22.06 35.71 -10.41
N ASN A 138 -22.86 35.23 -11.38
CA ASN A 138 -22.95 33.81 -11.72
C ASN A 138 -21.62 33.25 -12.26
N VAL A 139 -20.88 34.07 -13.02
CA VAL A 139 -19.56 33.70 -13.56
C VAL A 139 -18.53 33.64 -12.45
N LEU A 140 -18.55 34.59 -11.52
CA LEU A 140 -17.67 34.60 -10.35
C LEU A 140 -17.86 33.35 -9.47
N SER A 141 -19.11 32.96 -9.22
CA SER A 141 -19.42 31.74 -8.47
C SER A 141 -18.92 30.48 -9.18
N LEU A 142 -19.14 30.38 -10.50
CA LEU A 142 -18.70 29.23 -11.29
C LEU A 142 -17.17 29.14 -11.38
N VAL A 143 -16.48 30.26 -11.58
CA VAL A 143 -15.00 30.33 -11.54
C VAL A 143 -14.48 29.86 -10.19
N GLY A 144 -15.03 30.38 -9.08
CA GLY A 144 -14.64 29.98 -7.74
C GLY A 144 -14.76 28.47 -7.53
N SER A 145 -15.93 27.90 -7.86
CA SER A 145 -16.17 26.46 -7.76
C SER A 145 -15.20 25.62 -8.58
N ARG A 146 -14.88 26.02 -9.83
CA ARG A 146 -13.92 25.28 -10.65
C ARG A 146 -12.49 25.35 -10.11
N MET A 147 -12.07 26.51 -9.58
CA MET A 147 -10.77 26.64 -8.94
C MET A 147 -10.69 25.84 -7.63
N ASP A 148 -11.79 25.73 -6.88
CA ASP A 148 -11.89 24.87 -5.69
C ASP A 148 -11.72 23.39 -6.04
N GLU A 149 -12.37 22.92 -7.11
CA GLU A 149 -12.22 21.55 -7.60
C GLU A 149 -10.78 21.25 -8.07
N ALA A 150 -10.14 22.21 -8.74
CA ALA A 150 -8.74 22.11 -9.13
C ALA A 150 -7.82 21.97 -7.90
N ARG A 151 -8.06 22.77 -6.86
CA ARG A 151 -7.33 22.73 -5.60
C ARG A 151 -7.56 21.42 -4.85
N ASN A 152 -8.80 20.96 -4.75
CA ASN A 152 -9.12 19.68 -4.08
C ASN A 152 -8.39 18.52 -4.75
N SER A 153 -8.32 18.54 -6.09
CA SER A 153 -7.53 17.55 -6.84
C SER A 153 -6.04 17.61 -6.48
N ASN A 154 -5.49 18.81 -6.29
CA ASN A 154 -4.09 18.99 -5.90
C ASN A 154 -3.81 18.56 -4.45
N LEU A 155 -4.74 18.81 -3.52
CA LEU A 155 -4.65 18.35 -2.14
C LEU A 155 -4.63 16.82 -2.06
N GLU A 156 -5.57 16.16 -2.73
CA GLU A 156 -5.64 14.70 -2.77
C GLU A 156 -4.35 14.13 -3.38
N PHE A 157 -3.81 14.76 -4.43
CA PHE A 157 -2.55 14.35 -5.05
C PHE A 157 -1.37 14.40 -4.05
N LYS A 158 -1.28 15.46 -3.24
CA LYS A 158 -0.25 15.60 -2.20
C LYS A 158 -0.42 14.59 -1.07
N GLU A 159 -1.65 14.28 -0.67
CA GLU A 159 -1.95 13.25 0.33
C GLU A 159 -1.53 11.85 -0.13
N ILE A 160 -1.73 11.53 -1.41
CA ILE A 160 -1.28 10.25 -2.00
C ILE A 160 0.24 10.15 -1.94
N ILE A 161 0.98 11.19 -2.34
CA ILE A 161 2.45 11.21 -2.28
C ILE A 161 2.95 10.98 -0.84
N LYS A 162 2.31 11.62 0.15
CA LYS A 162 2.66 11.44 1.56
C LYS A 162 2.43 9.99 2.02
N SER A 163 1.32 9.40 1.61
CA SER A 163 0.95 8.02 1.96
C SER A 163 1.91 7.01 1.31
N GLU A 164 2.31 7.22 0.06
CA GLU A 164 3.30 6.38 -0.63
C GLU A 164 4.66 6.41 0.05
N LYS A 165 5.09 7.57 0.55
CA LYS A 165 6.34 7.70 1.28
C LYS A 165 6.34 6.86 2.56
N GLN A 166 5.23 6.87 3.30
CA GLN A 166 5.06 6.04 4.50
C GLN A 166 5.10 4.54 4.16
N LEU A 167 4.43 4.13 3.07
CA LEU A 167 4.44 2.74 2.62
C LEU A 167 5.81 2.24 2.14
N ALA A 168 6.66 3.12 1.61
CA ALA A 168 8.00 2.76 1.19
C ALA A 168 8.93 2.48 2.39
N GLU A 169 8.75 3.21 3.49
CA GLU A 169 9.49 3.01 4.75
C GLU A 169 9.13 1.66 5.41
N ASP A 170 7.87 1.22 5.30
CA ASP A 170 7.37 -0.03 5.88
C ASP A 170 7.73 -1.31 5.11
N ASP A 171 8.12 -1.21 3.83
CA ASP A 171 8.34 -2.37 2.95
C ASP A 171 9.76 -2.95 3.00
N GLY A 172 10.75 -2.14 3.41
CA GLY A 172 12.17 -2.51 3.38
C GLY A 172 12.55 -3.71 4.27
N SER A 173 11.76 -3.99 5.30
CA SER A 173 12.01 -5.08 6.26
C SER A 173 11.41 -6.43 5.87
N LYS A 174 10.44 -6.47 4.95
CA LYS A 174 9.61 -7.67 4.70
C LYS A 174 10.26 -8.68 3.74
N GLY A 175 11.19 -8.25 2.89
CA GLY A 175 11.80 -9.11 1.87
C GLY A 175 12.72 -10.20 2.44
N GLU A 176 13.49 -9.88 3.48
CA GLU A 176 14.40 -10.85 4.11
C GLU A 176 13.64 -11.92 4.90
N ASP A 177 12.55 -11.53 5.56
CA ASP A 177 11.67 -12.42 6.33
C ASP A 177 10.96 -13.46 5.44
N ILE A 178 10.53 -13.07 4.23
CA ILE A 178 9.92 -13.98 3.26
C ILE A 178 10.93 -15.03 2.80
N SER A 179 12.17 -14.62 2.49
CA SER A 179 13.21 -15.53 1.99
C SER A 179 13.61 -16.58 3.04
N LYS A 180 13.81 -16.11 4.29
CA LYS A 180 14.07 -17.00 5.44
C LYS A 180 12.89 -17.93 5.69
N GLY A 181 11.67 -17.40 5.70
CA GLY A 181 10.44 -18.19 5.86
C GLY A 181 10.30 -19.29 4.81
N LYS A 182 10.52 -18.99 3.52
CA LYS A 182 10.45 -19.99 2.43
C LYS A 182 11.49 -21.10 2.59
N SER A 183 12.69 -20.74 3.02
CA SER A 183 13.77 -21.70 3.26
C SER A 183 13.42 -22.65 4.41
N GLN A 184 12.90 -22.11 5.51
CA GLN A 184 12.44 -22.90 6.67
C GLN A 184 11.23 -23.77 6.32
N HIS A 185 10.28 -23.25 5.55
CA HIS A 185 9.12 -24.00 5.07
C HIS A 185 9.52 -25.22 4.24
N LYS A 186 10.47 -25.05 3.31
CA LYS A 186 11.04 -26.16 2.53
C LYS A 186 11.76 -27.19 3.41
N TRP A 187 12.51 -26.73 4.40
CA TRP A 187 13.21 -27.60 5.34
C TRP A 187 12.24 -28.44 6.18
N LEU A 188 11.21 -27.83 6.76
CA LEU A 188 10.15 -28.50 7.52
C LEU A 188 9.39 -29.51 6.67
N SER A 189 9.00 -29.15 5.45
CA SER A 189 8.34 -30.09 4.51
C SER A 189 9.19 -31.34 4.26
N THR A 190 10.50 -31.16 4.07
CA THR A 190 11.43 -32.27 3.88
C THR A 190 11.55 -33.12 5.14
N LYS A 191 11.60 -32.50 6.33
CA LYS A 191 11.66 -33.21 7.61
C LYS A 191 10.41 -34.02 7.87
N ILE A 192 9.22 -33.45 7.67
CA ILE A 192 7.95 -34.15 7.79
C ILE A 192 7.96 -35.40 6.92
N LYS A 193 8.29 -35.26 5.63
CA LYS A 193 8.35 -36.40 4.70
C LYS A 193 9.30 -37.50 5.18
N ASN A 194 10.51 -37.12 5.60
CA ASN A 194 11.49 -38.10 6.10
C ASN A 194 11.01 -38.82 7.37
N HIS A 195 10.35 -38.11 8.29
CA HIS A 195 9.80 -38.71 9.50
C HIS A 195 8.58 -39.58 9.21
N GLU A 196 7.76 -39.27 8.20
CA GLU A 196 6.64 -40.11 7.75
C GLU A 196 7.16 -41.42 7.14
N GLU A 197 8.18 -41.35 6.28
CA GLU A 197 8.83 -42.53 5.69
C GLU A 197 9.46 -43.42 6.77
N ALA A 198 10.19 -42.82 7.73
CA ALA A 198 10.79 -43.55 8.83
C ALA A 198 9.72 -44.16 9.76
N LEU A 199 8.66 -43.43 10.09
CA LEU A 199 7.56 -43.95 10.91
C LEU A 199 6.93 -45.18 10.26
N ASN A 200 6.63 -45.11 8.96
CA ASN A 200 6.07 -46.23 8.20
C ASN A 200 7.02 -47.45 8.19
N TYR A 201 8.32 -47.23 8.10
CA TYR A 201 9.31 -48.31 8.22
C TYR A 201 9.27 -48.97 9.60
N TRP A 202 9.34 -48.19 10.68
CA TRP A 202 9.38 -48.71 12.04
C TRP A 202 8.05 -49.35 12.49
N GLU A 203 6.92 -48.83 12.03
CA GLU A 203 5.60 -49.42 12.29
C GLU A 203 5.47 -50.81 11.65
N LYS A 204 6.10 -51.07 10.50
CA LYS A 204 6.13 -52.39 9.88
C LYS A 204 6.99 -53.40 10.63
N LEU A 205 8.01 -52.95 11.35
CA LEU A 205 8.88 -53.79 12.18
C LEU A 205 8.30 -54.08 13.57
N LYS A 206 7.20 -53.41 13.93
CA LYS A 206 6.48 -53.63 15.20
C LYS A 206 5.55 -54.86 15.15
N ILE A 207 5.55 -55.61 14.04
CA ILE A 207 4.74 -56.82 13.81
C ILE A 207 5.46 -58.05 14.37
#